data_AF-A0A536SJR5-F1
#
_entry.id   AF-A0A536SJR5-F1
#
_cell.length_a   1.000
_cell.length_b   1.000
_cell.length_c   1.000
_cell.angle_alpha   90.00
_cell.angle_beta   90.00
_cell.angle_gamma   90.00
#
_symmetry.space_group_name_H-M   'P 1'
#
loop_
_entity.id
_entity.type
_entity.pdbx_description
1 polymer ?
#
loop_
_entity_poly.entity_id
_entity_poly.type
_entity_poly.pdbx_seq_one_letter_code
_entity_poly.pdbx_strand_id
1 'polypeptide(L)' 'MEFFDTLAGLSTRWLGPEWGPPAWTLVKTTALIVCVVLPLCLCVAYLSLWERKLIGWMQIRIGPNRVGPIGLL' A
#
# COMPACT_ATOMS: atom_id res chain seq x y z
N MET A 1 2.75 21.84 1.30
CA MET A 1 1.43 22.04 0.66
C MET A 1 1.62 22.53 -0.77
N GLU A 2 2.58 23.44 -1.00
CA GLU A 2 3.16 23.86 -2.29
C GLU A 2 3.21 22.84 -3.46
N PHE A 3 3.67 21.59 -3.23
CA PHE A 3 3.81 20.60 -4.32
C PHE A 3 2.47 20.13 -4.88
N PHE A 4 1.45 19.98 -4.03
CA PHE A 4 0.13 19.56 -4.49
C PHE A 4 -0.61 20.71 -5.18
N ASP A 5 -0.32 21.96 -4.81
CA ASP A 5 -0.92 23.15 -5.41
C ASP A 5 -0.29 23.45 -6.78
N THR A 6 1.01 23.18 -6.95
CA THR A 6 1.68 23.26 -8.27
C THR A 6 1.19 22.19 -9.23
N LEU A 7 0.98 20.95 -8.77
CA LEU A 7 0.38 19.87 -9.57
C LEU A 7 -1.09 20.11 -9.89
N ALA A 8 -1.88 20.62 -8.93
CA ALA A 8 -3.25 21.05 -9.17
C ALA A 8 -3.27 22.16 -10.25
N GLY A 9 -2.38 23.14 -10.14
CA GLY A 9 -2.25 24.21 -11.13
C GLY A 9 -1.79 23.70 -12.50
N LEU A 10 -0.98 22.65 -12.58
CA LEU A 10 -0.64 21.99 -13.85
C LEU A 10 -1.88 21.31 -14.44
N SER A 11 -2.65 20.60 -13.63
CA SER A 11 -3.88 19.93 -14.09
C SER A 11 -4.88 20.93 -14.71
N THR A 12 -5.05 22.10 -14.12
CA THR A 12 -5.91 23.17 -14.64
C THR A 12 -5.36 23.84 -15.89
N ARG A 13 -4.03 23.93 -16.03
CA ARG A 13 -3.36 24.49 -17.23
C ARG A 13 -3.53 23.59 -18.45
N TRP A 14 -3.57 22.27 -18.27
CA TRP A 14 -3.67 21.31 -19.38
C TRP A 14 -5.12 20.88 -19.69
N LEU A 15 -5.98 20.72 -18.68
CA LEU A 15 -7.36 20.22 -18.82
C LEU A 15 -8.43 21.33 -18.82
N GLY A 16 -8.01 22.58 -18.63
CA GLY A 16 -8.89 23.74 -18.53
C GLY A 16 -9.58 23.90 -17.16
N PRO A 17 -10.22 25.06 -16.91
CA PRO A 17 -10.77 25.41 -15.59
C PRO A 17 -11.91 24.51 -15.11
N GLU A 18 -12.69 23.96 -16.04
CA GLU A 18 -13.90 23.17 -15.76
C GLU A 18 -13.56 21.73 -15.34
N TRP A 19 -12.54 21.11 -15.97
CA TRP A 19 -12.22 19.68 -15.81
C TRP A 19 -10.99 19.43 -14.93
N GLY A 20 -10.12 20.43 -14.76
CA GLY A 20 -8.91 20.31 -13.92
C GLY A 20 -9.20 19.96 -12.45
N PRO A 21 -10.05 20.75 -11.74
CA PRO A 21 -10.35 20.50 -10.33
C PRO A 21 -10.97 19.12 -10.03
N PRO A 22 -12.00 18.64 -10.75
CA PRO A 22 -12.58 17.32 -10.48
C PRO A 22 -11.64 16.16 -10.89
N ALA A 23 -10.85 16.30 -11.94
CA ALA A 23 -9.87 15.27 -12.32
C ALA A 23 -8.77 15.13 -11.24
N TRP A 24 -8.30 16.25 -10.70
CA TRP A 24 -7.29 16.26 -9.64
C TRP A 24 -7.78 15.63 -8.34
N THR A 25 -9.03 15.87 -7.93
CA THR A 25 -9.60 15.27 -6.73
C THR A 25 -9.74 13.75 -6.86
N LEU A 26 -10.16 13.25 -8.02
CA LEU A 26 -10.26 11.81 -8.27
C LEU A 26 -8.90 11.12 -8.20
N VAL A 27 -7.90 11.65 -8.91
CA VAL A 27 -6.53 11.08 -8.91
C VAL A 27 -5.94 11.10 -7.52
N LYS A 28 -6.05 12.22 -6.79
CA LYS A 28 -5.53 12.34 -5.43
C LYS A 28 -6.21 11.34 -4.48
N THR A 29 -7.53 11.17 -4.59
CA THR A 29 -8.30 10.26 -3.73
C THR A 29 -7.94 8.80 -4.02
N THR A 30 -7.87 8.39 -5.28
CA THR A 30 -7.47 7.02 -5.65
C THR A 30 -6.04 6.71 -5.21
N ALA A 31 -5.11 7.66 -5.39
CA ALA A 31 -3.72 7.47 -4.95
C ALA A 31 -3.62 7.31 -3.42
N LEU A 32 -4.41 8.07 -2.66
CA LEU A 32 -4.50 7.93 -1.20
C LEU A 32 -5.04 6.56 -0.78
N ILE A 33 -6.10 6.07 -1.43
CA ILE A 33 -6.66 4.74 -1.16
C ILE A 33 -5.58 3.66 -1.37
N VAL A 34 -4.88 3.69 -2.49
CA VAL A 34 -3.80 2.72 -2.80
C VAL A 34 -2.67 2.81 -1.77
N CYS A 35 -2.28 4.01 -1.34
CA CYS A 35 -1.26 4.19 -0.32
C CYS A 35 -1.63 3.60 1.05
N VAL A 36 -2.92 3.50 1.38
CA VAL A 36 -3.38 2.87 2.62
C VAL A 36 -3.53 1.36 2.45
N VAL A 37 -4.05 0.91 1.31
CA VAL A 37 -4.32 -0.51 1.06
C VAL A 37 -3.02 -1.31 0.89
N LEU A 38 -2.02 -0.78 0.20
CA LEU A 38 -0.72 -1.45 -0.01
C LEU A 38 -0.05 -1.90 1.31
N PRO A 39 0.22 -1.00 2.28
CA PRO A 39 0.83 -1.41 3.53
C PRO A 39 -0.09 -2.31 4.37
N LEU A 40 -1.41 -2.14 4.29
CA LEU A 40 -2.35 -3.03 4.97
C LEU A 40 -2.23 -4.47 4.45
N CYS A 41 -2.19 -4.65 3.13
CA CYS A 41 -1.99 -5.97 2.51
C CYS A 41 -0.65 -6.59 2.90
N LEU A 42 0.43 -5.79 2.96
CA LEU A 42 1.73 -6.26 3.42
C LEU A 42 1.69 -6.69 4.90
N CYS A 43 1.08 -5.89 5.77
CA CYS A 43 0.92 -6.23 7.18
C CYS A 43 0.18 -7.57 7.37
N VAL A 44 -0.92 -7.78 6.64
CA VAL A 44 -1.66 -9.05 6.67
C VAL A 44 -0.80 -10.21 6.19
N ALA A 45 -0.07 -10.04 5.08
CA ALA A 45 0.82 -11.08 4.57
C ALA A 45 1.89 -11.52 5.59
N TYR A 46 2.50 -10.56 6.29
CA TYR A 46 3.49 -10.86 7.34
C TYR A 46 2.86 -11.46 8.60
N LEU A 47 1.66 -11.00 8.99
CA LEU A 47 0.94 -11.58 10.13
C LEU A 47 0.64 -13.06 9.90
N SER A 48 0.16 -13.44 8.72
CA SER A 48 -0.14 -14.85 8.39
C SER A 48 1.11 -15.74 8.34
N LEU A 49 2.29 -15.18 8.00
CA LEU A 49 3.57 -15.89 8.15
C LEU A 49 3.89 -16.10 9.64
N TRP A 50 3.71 -15.05 10.44
CA TRP A 50 4.02 -15.08 11.87
C TRP A 50 3.15 -16.06 12.65
N GLU A 51 1.86 -16.15 12.35
CA GLU A 51 0.93 -17.13 12.96
C GLU A 51 1.41 -18.57 12.76
N ARG A 52 1.79 -18.94 11.53
CA ARG A 52 2.32 -20.28 11.21
C ARG A 52 3.61 -20.57 11.97
N LYS A 53 4.45 -19.55 12.17
CA LYS A 53 5.70 -19.68 12.92
C LYS A 53 5.44 -19.85 14.42
N LEU A 54 4.51 -19.09 14.97
CA LEU A 54 4.11 -19.16 16.36
C LEU A 54 3.51 -20.53 16.71
N ILE A 55 2.64 -21.08 15.87
CA ILE A 55 2.05 -22.42 16.10
C ILE A 55 3.12 -23.51 16.10
N GLY A 56 4.12 -23.41 15.21
CA GLY A 56 5.27 -24.32 15.23
C GLY A 56 6.05 -24.24 16.54
N TRP A 57 6.35 -23.01 16.98
CA TRP A 57 7.08 -22.76 18.22
C TRP A 57 6.36 -23.26 19.47
N MET A 58 5.03 -23.11 19.55
CA MET A 58 4.22 -23.66 20.65
C MET A 58 4.33 -25.20 20.75
N GLN A 59 4.61 -25.87 19.62
CA GLN A 59 4.68 -27.33 19.50
C GLN A 59 6.13 -27.86 19.49
N ILE A 60 7.13 -27.01 19.76
CA ILE A 60 8.57 -27.39 19.70
C ILE A 60 8.92 -27.99 18.32
N ARG A 61 8.31 -27.47 17.24
CA ARG A 61 8.68 -27.80 15.86
C ARG A 61 9.05 -26.54 15.10
N ILE A 62 9.95 -26.69 14.12
CA ILE A 62 10.31 -25.55 13.29
C ILE A 62 9.11 -25.20 12.39
N GLY A 63 8.75 -23.92 12.37
CA GLY A 63 7.75 -23.37 11.45
C GLY A 63 8.26 -23.36 9.99
N PRO A 64 7.50 -22.74 9.07
CA PRO A 64 7.85 -22.72 7.64
C PRO A 64 9.29 -22.23 7.39
N ASN A 65 10.14 -23.08 6.77
CA ASN A 65 11.56 -22.78 6.47
C ASN A 65 11.99 -23.28 5.07
N ARG A 66 11.02 -23.58 4.19
CA ARG A 66 11.27 -24.24 2.89
C ARG A 66 11.25 -23.31 1.68
N VAL A 67 10.60 -22.16 1.80
CA VAL A 67 10.35 -21.25 0.69
C VAL A 67 10.86 -19.86 1.13
N GLY A 68 11.90 -19.35 0.46
CA GLY A 68 12.65 -18.14 0.84
C GLY A 68 13.49 -18.20 2.13
N PRO A 69 14.37 -17.21 2.38
CA PRO A 69 15.07 -17.07 3.65
C PRO A 69 14.05 -16.84 4.78
N ILE A 70 14.05 -17.68 5.81
CA ILE A 70 13.14 -17.61 6.99
C ILE A 70 11.65 -17.82 6.62
N GLY A 71 11.33 -18.40 5.45
CA GLY A 71 9.94 -18.66 5.07
C GLY A 71 9.21 -17.47 4.42
N LEU A 72 9.96 -16.44 3.99
CA LEU A 72 9.40 -15.16 3.50
C LEU A 72 8.69 -15.22 2.15
N LEU A 73 8.96 -16.22 1.32
CA LEU A 73 8.43 -16.34 -0.05
C LEU A 73 7.81 -17.72 -0.21
#